data_AF-A0A0R1SDH2-F1
#
_entry.id   AF-A0A0R1SDH2-F1
#
_cell.length_a   1.000
_cell.length_b   1.000
_cell.length_c   1.000
_cell.angle_alpha   90.00
_cell.angle_beta   90.00
_cell.angle_gamma   90.00
#
_symmetry.space_group_name_H-M   'P 1'
#
loop_
_entity.id
_entity.type
_entity.pdbx_description
1 polymer ?
#
loop_
_entity_poly.entity_id
_entity_poly.type
_entity_poly.pdbx_seq_one_letter_code
_entity_poly.pdbx_strand_id
1 'polypeptide(L)'
;MKTIHIAFTLSRGIFLISAILYTAIFLGIIYLLYLVIYPAYLLRKHALKYKLRLVIGIIAAFLILPKAIGLLMFGVQSALPNQPLKVVDTTPNADSNDKVAIKGKTKPNASVNISDDTAKVDQDTHANSSGNFQFKNLSAEKTYDISLNYWDSTPESIRISPNNKETTKFEKADQKKTKSHNTDTSDITNKKNGQDAINGFTDDMDAYLNNKYPEISFTYDNKNKIAQFIVPNKTASMNKSEKKNYINPINDRVGLFANAENLDIPTIQVKTQNGTKIARSGILGVKVYR
;
A
#
# COMPACT_ATOMS: atom_id res chain seq x y z
N MET A 1 15.64 -30.52 33.49
CA MET A 1 16.11 -29.28 34.15
C MET A 1 16.85 -28.28 33.22
N LYS A 2 16.79 -28.38 31.88
CA LYS A 2 17.43 -27.42 30.96
C LYS A 2 16.50 -26.32 30.39
N THR A 3 15.19 -26.47 30.53
CA THR A 3 14.19 -25.55 29.94
C THR A 3 14.00 -24.25 30.73
N ILE A 4 14.35 -24.23 32.02
CA ILE A 4 14.14 -23.05 32.89
C ILE A 4 15.18 -21.95 32.62
N HIS A 5 16.38 -22.29 32.13
CA HIS A 5 17.42 -21.29 31.87
C HIS A 5 17.15 -20.42 30.63
N ILE A 6 16.38 -20.89 29.65
CA ILE A 6 16.13 -20.13 28.41
C ILE A 6 15.10 -19.01 28.64
N ALA A 7 14.09 -19.24 29.50
CA ALA A 7 13.08 -18.24 29.82
C ALA A 7 13.65 -17.02 30.56
N PHE A 8 14.68 -17.20 31.38
CA PHE A 8 15.29 -16.12 32.17
C PHE A 8 16.11 -15.14 31.32
N THR A 9 16.72 -15.63 30.24
CA THR A 9 17.58 -14.80 29.35
C THR A 9 16.74 -13.92 28.42
N LEU A 10 15.57 -14.39 27.97
CA LEU A 10 14.66 -13.62 27.11
C LEU A 10 14.01 -12.43 27.85
N SER A 11 13.67 -12.58 29.14
CA SER A 11 13.06 -11.51 29.92
C SER A 11 13.99 -10.30 30.07
N ARG A 12 15.29 -10.52 30.30
CA ARG A 12 16.27 -9.42 30.45
C ARG A 12 16.47 -8.60 29.18
N GLY A 13 16.34 -9.21 28.00
CA GLY A 13 16.45 -8.50 26.72
C GLY A 13 15.33 -7.50 26.49
N ILE A 14 14.10 -7.84 26.88
CA ILE A 14 12.91 -6.98 26.69
C ILE A 14 12.99 -5.73 27.57
N PHE A 15 13.46 -5.88 28.83
CA PHE A 15 13.64 -4.74 29.72
C PHE A 15 14.66 -3.73 29.20
N LEU A 16 15.79 -4.18 28.63
CA LEU A 16 16.82 -3.28 28.11
C LEU A 16 16.33 -2.44 26.93
N ILE A 17 15.57 -3.05 26.01
CA ILE A 17 15.02 -2.36 24.84
C ILE A 17 14.00 -1.31 25.28
N SER A 18 13.13 -1.65 26.23
CA SER A 18 12.14 -0.71 26.75
C SER A 18 12.80 0.51 27.41
N ALA A 19 13.86 0.29 28.20
CA ALA A 19 14.59 1.38 28.86
C ALA A 19 15.19 2.35 27.83
N ILE A 20 15.86 1.85 26.78
CA ILE A 20 16.45 2.70 25.74
C ILE A 20 15.38 3.55 25.03
N LEU A 21 14.22 2.97 24.74
CA LEU A 21 13.11 3.68 24.09
C LEU A 21 12.57 4.81 24.97
N TYR A 22 12.37 4.56 26.27
CA TYR A 22 11.92 5.60 27.21
C TYR A 22 12.92 6.75 27.33
N THR A 23 14.23 6.46 27.35
CA THR A 23 15.25 7.51 27.40
C THR A 23 15.25 8.38 26.14
N ALA A 24 15.05 7.78 24.96
CA ALA A 24 14.98 8.51 23.70
C ALA A 24 13.75 9.44 23.64
N ILE A 25 12.59 8.96 24.10
CA ILE A 25 11.36 9.77 24.19
C ILE A 25 11.55 10.93 25.17
N PHE A 26 12.14 10.67 26.33
CA PHE A 26 12.38 11.68 27.35
C PHE A 26 13.31 12.80 26.86
N LEU A 27 14.41 12.44 26.17
CA LEU A 27 15.31 13.41 25.55
C LEU A 27 14.63 14.23 24.44
N GLY A 28 13.75 13.60 23.64
CA GLY A 28 12.96 14.30 22.63
C GLY A 28 12.03 15.36 23.22
N ILE A 29 11.37 15.04 24.34
CA ILE A 29 10.50 15.98 25.07
C ILE A 29 11.31 17.17 25.62
N ILE A 30 12.48 16.92 26.23
CA ILE A 30 13.37 17.98 26.72
C ILE A 30 13.81 18.90 25.58
N TYR A 31 14.19 18.34 24.44
CA TYR A 31 14.61 19.12 23.28
C TYR A 31 13.47 20.00 22.74
N LEU A 32 12.24 19.48 22.70
CA LEU A 32 11.06 20.23 22.27
C LEU A 32 10.73 21.37 23.24
N LEU A 33 10.80 21.12 24.55
CA LEU A 33 10.64 22.16 25.57
C LEU A 33 11.72 23.24 25.45
N TYR A 34 12.98 22.87 25.22
CA TYR A 34 14.06 23.82 24.97
C TYR A 34 13.76 24.70 23.74
N LEU A 35 13.27 24.10 22.65
CA LEU A 35 12.96 24.82 21.41
C LEU A 35 11.80 25.81 21.57
N VAL A 36 10.87 25.58 22.49
CA VAL A 36 9.76 26.49 22.80
C VAL A 36 10.15 27.55 23.83
N ILE A 37 10.84 27.15 24.90
CA ILE A 37 11.16 28.02 26.04
C ILE A 37 12.34 28.95 25.72
N TYR A 38 13.35 28.47 25.01
CA TYR A 38 14.54 29.26 24.67
C TYR A 38 14.24 30.54 23.86
N PRO A 39 13.43 30.51 22.79
CA PRO A 39 13.06 31.75 22.10
C PRO A 39 12.20 32.66 22.97
N ALA A 40 11.30 32.11 23.80
CA ALA A 40 10.49 32.90 24.73
C ALA A 40 11.35 33.62 25.79
N TYR A 41 12.43 32.98 26.25
CA TYR A 41 13.44 33.58 27.13
C TYR A 41 14.23 34.70 26.42
N LEU A 42 14.65 34.47 25.16
CA LEU A 42 15.34 35.49 24.36
C LEU A 42 14.45 36.72 24.05
N LEU A 43 13.14 36.48 23.85
CA LEU A 43 12.12 37.50 23.55
C LEU A 43 11.96 38.53 24.68
N ARG A 44 12.28 38.19 25.93
CA ARG A 44 12.14 39.10 27.08
C ARG A 44 13.15 40.25 27.08
N LYS A 45 14.25 40.15 26.31
CA LYS A 45 15.37 41.11 26.34
C LYS A 45 15.28 42.24 25.30
N HIS A 46 14.45 42.11 24.26
CA HIS A 46 14.36 43.10 23.17
C HIS A 46 12.90 43.41 22.77
N ALA A 47 12.20 44.20 23.57
CA ALA A 47 10.73 44.27 23.56
C ALA A 47 10.04 45.07 22.43
N LEU A 48 10.76 45.81 21.55
CA LEU A 48 10.09 46.66 20.55
C LEU A 48 10.24 46.22 19.08
N LYS A 49 11.43 45.80 18.63
CA LYS A 49 11.65 45.46 17.20
C LYS A 49 11.17 44.06 16.80
N TYR A 50 10.87 43.20 17.78
CA TYR A 50 10.52 41.79 17.53
C TYR A 50 9.01 41.52 17.50
N LYS A 51 8.16 42.44 17.98
CA LYS A 51 6.70 42.29 17.89
C LYS A 51 6.24 42.19 16.43
N LEU A 52 6.83 43.00 15.54
CA LEU A 52 6.52 42.97 14.11
C LEU A 52 6.99 41.66 13.44
N ARG A 53 8.19 41.16 13.80
CA ARG A 53 8.73 39.90 13.27
C ARG A 53 7.97 38.67 13.77
N LEU A 54 7.46 38.70 15.00
CA LEU A 54 6.67 37.62 15.59
C LEU A 54 5.28 37.52 14.97
N VAL A 55 4.63 38.66 14.68
CA VAL A 55 3.36 38.67 13.95
C VAL A 55 3.52 38.13 12.52
N ILE A 56 4.59 38.52 11.81
CA ILE A 56 4.90 37.98 10.47
C ILE A 56 5.18 36.48 10.52
N GLY A 57 5.90 36.01 11.56
CA GLY A 57 6.17 34.58 11.77
C GLY A 57 4.91 33.75 12.05
N ILE A 58 3.98 34.26 12.86
CA ILE A 58 2.69 33.60 13.14
C ILE A 58 1.82 33.54 11.89
N ILE A 59 1.76 34.63 11.11
CA ILE A 59 0.99 34.67 9.85
C ILE A 59 1.60 33.70 8.82
N ALA A 60 2.93 33.65 8.69
CA ALA A 60 3.61 32.69 7.82
C ALA A 60 3.38 31.23 8.28
N ALA A 61 3.41 30.96 9.58
CA ALA A 61 3.12 29.63 10.12
C ALA A 61 1.66 29.21 9.83
N PHE A 62 0.69 30.10 10.01
CA PHE A 62 -0.73 29.83 9.69
C PHE A 62 -1.00 29.65 8.19
N LEU A 63 -0.23 30.29 7.30
CA LEU A 63 -0.32 30.10 5.85
C LEU A 63 0.31 28.78 5.36
N ILE A 64 1.28 28.24 6.10
CA ILE A 64 1.94 26.96 5.76
C ILE A 64 1.23 25.77 6.42
N LEU A 65 0.53 25.99 7.55
CA LEU A 65 -0.14 24.94 8.32
C LEU A 65 -1.21 24.12 7.56
N PRO A 66 -1.98 24.63 6.57
CA PRO A 66 -2.98 23.81 5.88
C PRO A 66 -2.37 22.62 5.13
N LYS A 67 -1.07 22.65 4.82
CA LYS A 67 -0.36 21.53 4.16
C LYS A 67 0.28 20.55 5.15
N ALA A 68 0.45 20.92 6.42
CA ALA A 68 1.07 20.09 7.45
C ALA A 68 0.06 19.44 8.42
N ILE A 69 -1.17 19.94 8.50
CA ILE A 69 -2.22 19.36 9.37
C ILE A 69 -2.65 17.96 8.91
N GLY A 70 -2.43 17.59 7.64
CA GLY A 70 -2.61 16.21 7.17
C GLY A 70 -1.67 15.19 7.83
N LEU A 71 -0.58 15.63 8.49
CA LEU A 71 0.46 14.75 9.03
C LEU A 71 0.37 14.50 10.55
N LEU A 72 -0.47 15.23 11.29
CA LEU A 72 -0.52 15.16 12.76
C LEU A 72 -1.71 14.38 13.34
N MET A 73 -2.58 13.79 12.51
CA MET A 73 -3.64 12.87 12.95
C MET A 73 -3.17 11.40 13.03
N PHE A 74 -1.87 11.15 13.23
CA PHE A 74 -1.35 9.84 13.63
C PHE A 74 -1.33 9.75 15.15
N GLY A 75 -2.50 9.56 15.75
CA GLY A 75 -2.62 9.39 17.19
C GLY A 75 -3.87 8.61 17.53
N VAL A 76 -3.66 7.37 17.98
CA VAL A 76 -4.66 6.38 18.41
C VAL A 76 -5.33 5.63 17.24
N GLN A 77 -4.66 4.57 16.79
CA GLN A 77 -5.31 3.44 16.12
C GLN A 77 -6.22 2.76 17.16
N SER A 78 -7.44 3.27 17.38
CA SER A 78 -8.46 2.46 18.02
C SER A 78 -8.67 1.24 17.12
N ALA A 79 -8.53 0.05 17.69
CA ALA A 79 -8.79 -1.23 17.03
C ALA A 79 -10.28 -1.32 16.64
N LEU A 80 -10.67 -0.57 15.63
CA LEU A 80 -11.93 -0.75 14.94
C LEU A 80 -11.83 -2.03 14.12
N PRO A 81 -12.89 -2.86 14.09
CA PRO A 81 -12.89 -4.11 13.34
C PRO A 81 -12.52 -3.85 11.88
N ASN A 82 -11.73 -4.75 11.30
CA ASN A 82 -11.31 -4.72 9.90
C ASN A 82 -12.56 -4.61 8.99
N GLN A 83 -12.88 -3.40 8.53
CA GLN A 83 -13.98 -3.19 7.59
C GLN A 83 -13.46 -3.34 6.16
N PRO A 84 -14.02 -4.28 5.36
CA PRO A 84 -13.68 -4.41 3.95
C PRO A 84 -14.16 -3.19 3.16
N LEU A 85 -13.55 -2.94 1.99
CA LEU A 85 -14.01 -1.91 1.06
C LEU A 85 -15.47 -2.17 0.70
N LYS A 86 -16.31 -1.14 0.82
CA LYS A 86 -17.71 -1.21 0.41
C LYS A 86 -18.16 0.12 -0.16
N VAL A 87 -18.64 0.11 -1.40
CA VAL A 87 -19.39 1.25 -1.94
C VAL A 87 -20.78 1.24 -1.29
N VAL A 88 -21.17 2.38 -0.70
CA VAL A 88 -22.41 2.50 0.06
C VAL A 88 -23.47 3.23 -0.75
N ASP A 89 -23.06 4.19 -1.57
CA ASP A 89 -23.98 5.05 -2.29
C ASP A 89 -23.34 5.66 -3.54
N THR A 90 -24.10 5.66 -4.63
CA THR A 90 -23.79 6.34 -5.89
C THR A 90 -24.96 7.27 -6.19
N THR A 91 -24.97 8.44 -5.57
CA THR A 91 -25.97 9.48 -5.86
C THR A 91 -25.50 10.33 -7.03
N PRO A 92 -26.31 10.45 -8.11
CA PRO A 92 -26.18 11.56 -9.03
C PRO A 92 -26.23 12.86 -8.25
N ASN A 93 -25.28 13.76 -8.49
CA ASN A 93 -25.39 15.09 -7.91
C ASN A 93 -26.57 15.78 -8.62
N ALA A 94 -27.47 16.41 -7.87
CA ALA A 94 -28.77 16.90 -8.37
C ALA A 94 -28.66 18.06 -9.41
N ASP A 95 -27.45 18.46 -9.78
CA ASP A 95 -27.17 19.57 -10.68
C ASP A 95 -26.81 19.06 -12.07
N SER A 96 -27.82 18.91 -12.94
CA SER A 96 -27.91 18.86 -14.43
C SER A 96 -26.67 18.63 -15.35
N ASN A 97 -25.54 18.12 -14.88
CA ASN A 97 -24.26 18.10 -15.62
C ASN A 97 -23.62 16.70 -15.69
N ASP A 98 -24.41 15.63 -15.61
CA ASP A 98 -23.93 14.24 -15.65
C ASP A 98 -22.80 13.92 -14.66
N LYS A 99 -22.78 14.65 -13.54
CA LYS A 99 -21.78 14.47 -12.47
C LYS A 99 -22.35 13.66 -11.32
N VAL A 100 -21.58 12.68 -10.87
CA VAL A 100 -21.93 11.79 -9.78
C VAL A 100 -20.98 11.93 -8.61
N ALA A 101 -21.50 11.64 -7.42
CA ALA A 101 -20.71 11.46 -6.22
C ALA A 101 -20.77 10.01 -5.78
N ILE A 102 -19.59 9.44 -5.52
CA ILE A 102 -19.45 8.05 -5.09
C ILE A 102 -18.99 8.06 -3.63
N LYS A 103 -19.76 7.41 -2.76
CA LYS A 103 -19.48 7.31 -1.33
C LYS A 103 -19.26 5.85 -0.96
N GLY A 104 -18.32 5.60 -0.06
CA GLY A 104 -18.07 4.27 0.46
C GLY A 104 -17.53 4.26 1.88
N LYS A 105 -17.32 3.04 2.37
CA LYS A 105 -16.74 2.72 3.66
C LYS A 105 -15.56 1.78 3.50
N THR A 106 -14.55 1.96 4.33
CA THR A 106 -13.34 1.14 4.45
C THR A 106 -12.75 1.35 5.86
N LYS A 107 -11.53 0.86 6.11
CA LYS A 107 -10.83 1.16 7.36
C LYS A 107 -10.59 2.66 7.53
N PRO A 108 -10.71 3.18 8.76
CA PRO A 108 -10.33 4.56 9.05
C PRO A 108 -8.93 4.90 8.57
N ASN A 109 -8.77 6.11 8.02
CA ASN A 109 -7.51 6.64 7.48
C ASN A 109 -6.91 5.85 6.30
N ALA A 110 -7.63 4.89 5.72
CA ALA A 110 -7.16 4.19 4.53
C ALA A 110 -7.08 5.13 3.33
N SER A 111 -6.01 5.01 2.55
CA SER A 111 -5.88 5.68 1.26
C SER A 111 -6.72 4.95 0.22
N VAL A 112 -7.59 5.71 -0.45
CA VAL A 112 -8.54 5.21 -1.45
C VAL A 112 -8.28 5.93 -2.76
N ASN A 113 -8.04 5.17 -3.82
CA ASN A 113 -7.84 5.70 -5.17
C ASN A 113 -9.02 5.34 -6.04
N ILE A 114 -9.36 6.21 -6.99
CA ILE A 114 -10.30 5.89 -8.07
C ILE A 114 -9.61 6.10 -9.42
N SER A 115 -9.76 5.11 -10.31
CA SER A 115 -9.29 5.17 -11.68
C SER A 115 -10.42 4.94 -12.65
N ASP A 116 -10.38 5.58 -13.81
CA ASP A 116 -11.30 5.26 -14.90
C ASP A 116 -10.92 3.98 -15.64
N ASP A 117 -11.72 3.63 -16.65
CA ASP A 117 -11.55 2.47 -17.54
C ASP A 117 -10.22 2.48 -18.33
N THR A 118 -9.55 3.63 -18.42
CA THR A 118 -8.20 3.73 -19.01
C THR A 118 -7.08 3.45 -18.00
N ALA A 119 -7.43 3.07 -16.77
CA ALA A 119 -6.53 2.84 -15.65
C ALA A 119 -5.72 4.09 -15.24
N LYS A 120 -6.19 5.28 -15.61
CA LYS A 120 -5.62 6.55 -15.15
C LYS A 120 -6.21 6.87 -13.79
N VAL A 121 -5.35 7.15 -12.80
CA VAL A 121 -5.81 7.61 -11.49
C VAL A 121 -6.43 8.99 -11.66
N ASP A 122 -7.73 9.07 -11.44
CA ASP A 122 -8.50 10.29 -11.60
C ASP A 122 -8.47 11.13 -10.32
N GLN A 123 -8.62 10.48 -9.15
CA GLN A 123 -8.60 11.13 -7.85
C GLN A 123 -8.11 10.18 -6.75
N ASP A 124 -7.53 10.75 -5.69
CA ASP A 124 -7.17 10.07 -4.44
C ASP A 124 -7.86 10.75 -3.25
N THR A 125 -8.20 9.95 -2.23
CA THR A 125 -8.78 10.45 -0.98
C THR A 125 -8.39 9.56 0.20
N HIS A 126 -8.72 10.01 1.40
CA HIS A 126 -8.56 9.22 2.61
C HIS A 126 -9.90 9.02 3.30
N ALA A 127 -10.13 7.81 3.81
CA ALA A 127 -11.26 7.54 4.67
C ALA A 127 -11.12 8.29 6.00
N ASN A 128 -12.21 8.89 6.47
CA ASN A 128 -12.21 9.61 7.76
C ASN A 128 -12.09 8.65 8.96
N SER A 129 -12.09 9.19 10.17
CA SER A 129 -12.00 8.40 11.43
C SER A 129 -13.12 7.37 11.60
N SER A 130 -14.24 7.55 10.91
CA SER A 130 -15.37 6.61 10.88
C SER A 130 -15.34 5.67 9.67
N GLY A 131 -14.25 5.67 8.89
CA GLY A 131 -14.07 4.81 7.73
C GLY A 131 -14.78 5.28 6.45
N ASN A 132 -15.40 6.46 6.44
CA ASN A 132 -16.15 6.94 5.27
C ASN A 132 -15.25 7.70 4.30
N PHE A 133 -15.44 7.50 3.00
CA PHE A 133 -14.79 8.27 1.94
C PHE A 133 -15.80 8.73 0.89
N GLN A 134 -15.43 9.76 0.12
CA GLN A 134 -16.26 10.29 -0.96
C GLN A 134 -15.39 10.83 -2.10
N PHE A 135 -15.77 10.47 -3.34
CA PHE A 135 -15.32 11.12 -4.57
C PHE A 135 -16.45 11.97 -5.14
N LYS A 136 -16.11 13.13 -5.71
CA LYS A 136 -17.08 14.10 -6.25
C LYS A 136 -16.70 14.46 -7.68
N ASN A 137 -17.68 14.98 -8.44
CA ASN A 137 -17.49 15.48 -9.80
C ASN A 137 -17.00 14.41 -10.79
N LEU A 138 -17.41 13.17 -10.61
CA LEU A 138 -17.10 12.08 -11.53
C LEU A 138 -18.14 12.06 -12.65
N SER A 139 -17.77 11.59 -13.85
CA SER A 139 -18.69 11.46 -14.97
C SER A 139 -19.62 10.26 -14.76
N ALA A 140 -20.93 10.43 -14.99
CA ALA A 140 -21.92 9.35 -14.87
C ALA A 140 -21.75 8.25 -15.94
N GLU A 141 -21.14 8.59 -17.08
CA GLU A 141 -20.99 7.71 -18.24
C GLU A 141 -19.79 6.76 -18.14
N LYS A 142 -18.84 7.08 -17.25
CA LYS A 142 -17.62 6.30 -17.08
C LYS A 142 -17.80 5.16 -16.10
N THR A 143 -17.01 4.10 -16.31
CA THR A 143 -16.83 3.04 -15.32
C THR A 143 -15.55 3.32 -14.54
N TYR A 144 -15.61 3.11 -13.23
CA TYR A 144 -14.52 3.40 -12.31
C TYR A 144 -14.12 2.16 -11.52
N ASP A 145 -12.82 2.01 -11.31
CA ASP A 145 -12.24 1.07 -10.37
C ASP A 145 -11.79 1.84 -9.11
N ILE A 146 -12.38 1.51 -7.96
CA ILE A 146 -11.95 2.02 -6.66
C ILE A 146 -10.99 1.00 -6.05
N SER A 147 -9.82 1.44 -5.58
CA SER A 147 -8.84 0.56 -4.95
C SER A 147 -8.34 1.12 -3.61
N LEU A 148 -8.01 0.23 -2.68
CA LEU A 148 -7.31 0.58 -1.45
C LEU A 148 -5.81 0.48 -1.63
N ASN A 149 -5.11 1.57 -1.32
CA ASN A 149 -3.66 1.59 -1.32
C ASN A 149 -3.16 1.36 0.12
N TYR A 150 -3.00 0.10 0.49
CA TYR A 150 -2.31 -0.27 1.73
C TYR A 150 -0.86 -0.62 1.42
N TRP A 151 0.06 -0.15 2.26
CA TRP A 151 1.47 -0.52 2.18
C TRP A 151 1.74 -1.99 2.59
N ASP A 152 0.74 -2.72 3.09
CA ASP A 152 0.92 -4.02 3.74
C ASP A 152 -0.26 -5.02 3.53
N SER A 153 -1.14 -4.82 2.54
CA SER A 153 -2.19 -5.81 2.24
C SER A 153 -2.63 -5.80 0.79
N THR A 154 -3.11 -6.94 0.30
CA THR A 154 -3.67 -7.13 -1.04
C THR A 154 -4.63 -5.99 -1.40
N PRO A 155 -4.48 -5.35 -2.57
CA PRO A 155 -5.36 -4.26 -2.97
C PRO A 155 -6.76 -4.82 -3.20
N GLU A 156 -7.69 -4.45 -2.33
CA GLU A 156 -9.12 -4.67 -2.55
C GLU A 156 -9.59 -3.62 -3.56
N SER A 157 -10.28 -4.06 -4.61
CA SER A 157 -10.86 -3.16 -5.61
C SER A 157 -12.33 -3.45 -5.87
N ILE A 158 -13.09 -2.41 -6.20
CA ILE A 158 -14.50 -2.50 -6.59
C ILE A 158 -14.68 -1.69 -7.87
N ARG A 159 -15.31 -2.30 -8.87
CA ARG A 159 -15.69 -1.62 -10.10
C ARG A 159 -17.13 -1.15 -10.02
N ILE A 160 -17.38 0.07 -10.45
CA ILE A 160 -18.70 0.70 -10.42
C ILE A 160 -18.97 1.46 -11.71
N SER A 161 -20.19 1.36 -12.20
CA SER A 161 -20.70 2.13 -13.33
C SER A 161 -21.88 2.95 -12.82
N PRO A 162 -21.74 4.26 -12.54
CA PRO A 162 -22.76 5.06 -11.86
C PRO A 162 -24.14 5.06 -12.55
N ASN A 163 -24.17 4.98 -13.88
CA ASN A 163 -25.40 4.91 -14.68
C ASN A 163 -26.01 3.51 -14.79
N ASN A 164 -25.30 2.47 -14.38
CA ASN A 164 -25.82 1.10 -14.39
C ASN A 164 -25.86 0.63 -12.94
N LYS A 165 -27.03 0.38 -12.35
CA LYS A 165 -27.18 0.00 -10.92
C LYS A 165 -26.51 -1.33 -10.53
N GLU A 166 -25.58 -1.84 -11.33
CA GLU A 166 -24.72 -2.98 -11.01
C GLU A 166 -23.49 -2.52 -10.23
N THR A 167 -23.53 -2.79 -8.91
CA THR A 167 -22.34 -2.73 -8.07
C THR A 167 -21.71 -4.12 -8.06
N THR A 168 -20.77 -4.38 -8.97
CA THR A 168 -20.06 -5.66 -8.99
C THR A 168 -18.90 -5.58 -8.00
N LYS A 169 -19.12 -6.04 -6.77
CA LYS A 169 -18.01 -6.32 -5.85
C LYS A 169 -17.11 -7.37 -6.51
N PHE A 170 -15.82 -7.06 -6.68
CA PHE A 170 -14.81 -8.10 -6.82
C PHE A 170 -14.53 -8.68 -5.43
N GLU A 171 -15.52 -9.39 -4.89
CA GLU A 171 -15.30 -10.40 -3.85
C GLU A 171 -14.65 -11.60 -4.56
N LYS A 172 -13.68 -12.26 -3.91
CA LYS A 172 -12.85 -13.37 -4.45
C LYS A 172 -13.54 -14.12 -5.59
N ALA A 173 -12.91 -14.14 -6.77
CA ALA A 173 -13.42 -14.87 -7.93
C ALA A 173 -13.35 -16.38 -7.69
N ASP A 174 -14.38 -16.96 -7.07
CA ASP A 174 -14.80 -18.31 -7.39
C ASP A 174 -15.47 -18.26 -8.77
N GLN A 175 -14.73 -18.67 -9.80
CA GLN A 175 -15.30 -18.77 -11.14
C GLN A 175 -16.25 -19.96 -11.22
N LYS A 176 -17.55 -19.63 -11.24
CA LYS A 176 -18.62 -20.53 -11.67
C LYS A 176 -18.43 -20.90 -13.14
N LYS A 177 -17.82 -22.07 -13.32
CA LYS A 177 -17.92 -22.99 -14.45
C LYS A 177 -19.32 -22.97 -15.07
N THR A 178 -19.45 -22.54 -16.32
CA THR A 178 -20.57 -22.95 -17.18
C THR A 178 -20.40 -24.45 -17.43
N LYS A 179 -21.13 -25.28 -16.68
CA LYS A 179 -21.20 -26.71 -16.92
C LYS A 179 -22.58 -27.06 -17.46
N SER A 180 -22.58 -27.62 -18.65
CA SER A 180 -23.63 -28.50 -19.15
C SER A 180 -23.97 -29.56 -18.09
N HIS A 181 -25.27 -29.63 -17.79
CA HIS A 181 -26.11 -30.72 -17.28
C HIS A 181 -25.53 -31.82 -16.35
N ASN A 182 -26.12 -31.90 -15.14
CA ASN A 182 -26.21 -33.00 -14.12
C ASN A 182 -24.89 -33.69 -13.67
N THR A 183 -24.66 -34.02 -12.39
CA THR A 183 -25.53 -34.52 -11.32
C THR A 183 -24.92 -34.20 -9.94
N ASP A 184 -25.78 -34.06 -8.92
CA ASP A 184 -25.61 -34.24 -7.46
C ASP A 184 -24.25 -34.11 -6.72
N THR A 185 -24.29 -33.26 -5.68
CA THR A 185 -23.79 -33.47 -4.30
C THR A 185 -22.29 -33.72 -4.05
N SER A 186 -21.63 -32.72 -3.45
CA SER A 186 -20.90 -32.76 -2.15
C SER A 186 -19.73 -31.77 -2.09
N ASP A 187 -19.58 -31.15 -0.92
CA ASP A 187 -18.45 -30.32 -0.49
C ASP A 187 -17.08 -30.90 -0.88
N ILE A 188 -16.31 -30.17 -1.69
CA ILE A 188 -14.88 -30.46 -1.90
C ILE A 188 -14.11 -29.14 -1.89
N THR A 189 -13.53 -28.81 -0.74
CA THR A 189 -12.30 -28.00 -0.64
C THR A 189 -11.21 -28.68 -1.46
N ASN A 190 -11.17 -28.40 -2.75
CA ASN A 190 -10.17 -28.94 -3.66
C ASN A 190 -8.88 -28.14 -3.48
N LYS A 191 -7.94 -28.75 -2.75
CA LYS A 191 -6.55 -28.34 -2.72
C LYS A 191 -6.04 -28.41 -4.17
N LYS A 192 -6.01 -27.27 -4.89
CA LYS A 192 -5.44 -27.18 -6.24
C LYS A 192 -4.11 -27.94 -6.23
N ASN A 193 -3.90 -28.79 -7.24
CA ASN A 193 -2.63 -29.48 -7.38
C ASN A 193 -1.52 -28.43 -7.42
N GLY A 194 -0.41 -28.64 -6.71
CA GLY A 194 0.64 -27.62 -6.59
C GLY A 194 1.14 -27.13 -7.95
N GLN A 195 1.08 -27.99 -8.97
CA GLN A 195 1.41 -27.64 -10.35
C GLN A 195 0.43 -26.65 -10.99
N ASP A 196 -0.87 -26.76 -10.73
CA ASP A 196 -1.88 -25.86 -11.29
C ASP A 196 -1.71 -24.44 -10.74
N ALA A 197 -1.40 -24.32 -9.45
CA ALA A 197 -1.08 -23.06 -8.79
C ALA A 197 0.17 -22.40 -9.39
N ILE A 198 1.20 -23.20 -9.71
CA ILE A 198 2.43 -22.72 -10.34
C ILE A 198 2.17 -22.25 -11.78
N ASN A 199 1.36 -22.99 -12.53
CA ASN A 199 0.99 -22.61 -13.89
C ASN A 199 0.21 -21.29 -13.86
N GLY A 200 -0.80 -21.18 -12.98
CA GLY A 200 -1.55 -19.93 -12.80
C GLY A 200 -0.67 -18.74 -12.43
N PHE A 201 0.25 -18.92 -11.47
CA PHE A 201 1.24 -17.89 -11.11
C PHE A 201 2.11 -17.47 -12.31
N THR A 202 2.50 -18.42 -13.15
CA THR A 202 3.36 -18.15 -14.32
C THR A 202 2.59 -17.39 -15.39
N ASP A 203 1.39 -17.84 -15.74
CA ASP A 203 0.52 -17.22 -16.73
C ASP A 203 0.17 -15.77 -16.35
N ASP A 204 -0.16 -15.54 -15.08
CA ASP A 204 -0.47 -14.22 -14.54
C ASP A 204 0.72 -13.25 -14.59
N MET A 205 1.93 -13.75 -14.26
CA MET A 205 3.16 -12.97 -14.35
C MET A 205 3.50 -12.63 -15.80
N ASP A 206 3.38 -13.58 -16.72
CA ASP A 206 3.62 -13.35 -18.15
C ASP A 206 2.63 -12.33 -18.73
N ALA A 207 1.34 -12.43 -18.39
CA ALA A 207 0.32 -11.47 -18.80
C ALA A 207 0.63 -10.05 -18.29
N TYR A 208 1.05 -9.92 -17.03
CA TYR A 208 1.44 -8.64 -16.45
C TYR A 208 2.66 -8.03 -17.14
N LEU A 209 3.71 -8.83 -17.35
CA LEU A 209 4.95 -8.36 -17.98
C LEU A 209 4.72 -8.00 -19.44
N ASN A 210 3.99 -8.82 -20.21
CA ASN A 210 3.69 -8.51 -21.61
C ASN A 210 2.95 -7.17 -21.78
N ASN A 211 2.11 -6.80 -20.80
CA ASN A 211 1.37 -5.55 -20.82
C ASN A 211 2.21 -4.34 -20.36
N LYS A 212 3.00 -4.48 -19.29
CA LYS A 212 3.69 -3.33 -18.64
C LYS A 212 5.18 -3.22 -18.97
N TYR A 213 5.83 -4.34 -19.23
CA TYR A 213 7.27 -4.48 -19.42
C TYR A 213 7.59 -5.57 -20.46
N PRO A 214 7.16 -5.39 -21.73
CA PRO A 214 7.30 -6.42 -22.78
C PRO A 214 8.76 -6.81 -23.05
N GLU A 215 9.72 -6.01 -22.60
CA GLU A 215 11.15 -6.28 -22.71
C GLU A 215 11.74 -7.16 -21.60
N ILE A 216 10.96 -7.51 -20.58
CA ILE A 216 11.37 -8.37 -19.47
C ILE A 216 10.92 -9.81 -19.74
N SER A 217 11.83 -10.76 -19.62
CA SER A 217 11.44 -12.18 -19.60
C SER A 217 11.46 -12.75 -18.19
N PHE A 218 10.59 -13.72 -17.95
CA PHE A 218 10.34 -14.32 -16.65
C PHE A 218 10.50 -15.84 -16.71
N THR A 219 11.10 -16.41 -15.66
CA THR A 219 11.14 -17.86 -15.46
C THR A 219 10.97 -18.19 -13.98
N TYR A 220 10.19 -19.22 -13.68
CA TYR A 220 9.99 -19.70 -12.32
C TYR A 220 10.62 -21.08 -12.09
N ASP A 221 11.53 -21.15 -11.12
CA ASP A 221 12.10 -22.40 -10.63
C ASP A 221 11.34 -22.84 -9.38
N ASN A 222 10.41 -23.79 -9.55
CA ASN A 222 9.60 -24.31 -8.46
C ASN A 222 10.43 -25.08 -7.41
N LYS A 223 11.52 -25.74 -7.82
CA LYS A 223 12.34 -26.55 -6.91
C LYS A 223 13.05 -25.65 -5.90
N ASN A 224 13.59 -24.53 -6.38
CA ASN A 224 14.33 -23.57 -5.55
C ASN A 224 13.49 -22.39 -5.07
N LYS A 225 12.21 -22.31 -5.49
CA LYS A 225 11.29 -21.18 -5.25
C LYS A 225 11.91 -19.85 -5.69
N ILE A 226 12.46 -19.81 -6.92
CA ILE A 226 13.11 -18.62 -7.48
C ILE A 226 12.28 -18.09 -8.65
N ALA A 227 11.86 -16.83 -8.53
CA ALA A 227 11.28 -16.04 -9.61
C ALA A 227 12.40 -15.21 -10.25
N GLN A 228 12.82 -15.57 -11.46
CA GLN A 228 13.92 -14.91 -12.16
C GLN A 228 13.41 -14.01 -13.26
N PHE A 229 13.88 -12.77 -13.27
CA PHE A 229 13.57 -11.75 -14.26
C PHE A 229 14.82 -11.37 -15.03
N ILE A 230 14.74 -11.42 -16.37
CA ILE A 230 15.79 -10.94 -17.26
C ILE A 230 15.35 -9.59 -17.81
N VAL A 231 16.08 -8.54 -17.47
CA VAL A 231 15.79 -7.15 -17.84
C VAL A 231 16.78 -6.64 -18.90
N PRO A 232 16.48 -5.54 -19.62
CA PRO A 232 17.41 -4.95 -20.58
C PRO A 232 18.75 -4.54 -19.95
N ASN A 233 19.83 -4.62 -20.73
CA ASN A 233 21.17 -4.24 -20.27
C ASN A 233 21.27 -2.78 -19.78
N LYS A 234 20.47 -1.85 -20.34
CA LYS A 234 20.39 -0.44 -19.88
C LYS A 234 19.98 -0.28 -18.41
N THR A 235 19.35 -1.29 -17.81
CA THR A 235 18.98 -1.28 -16.39
C THR A 235 20.21 -1.34 -15.48
N ALA A 236 21.35 -1.87 -15.95
CA ALA A 236 22.59 -1.90 -15.19
C ALA A 236 23.19 -0.50 -14.97
N SER A 237 23.03 0.40 -15.94
CA SER A 237 23.55 1.78 -15.89
C SER A 237 22.67 2.75 -15.11
N MET A 238 21.45 2.34 -14.73
CA MET A 238 20.56 3.14 -13.89
C MET A 238 21.17 3.37 -12.50
N ASN A 239 20.87 4.52 -11.90
CA ASN A 239 21.23 4.75 -10.52
C ASN A 239 20.39 3.86 -9.56
N LYS A 240 20.80 3.76 -8.30
CA LYS A 240 20.14 2.87 -7.32
C LYS A 240 18.64 3.18 -7.13
N SER A 241 18.25 4.45 -7.20
CA SER A 241 16.85 4.88 -7.04
C SER A 241 16.01 4.44 -8.24
N GLU A 242 16.51 4.67 -9.45
CA GLU A 242 15.87 4.24 -10.70
C GLU A 242 15.70 2.72 -10.76
N LYS A 243 16.76 1.95 -10.44
CA LYS A 243 16.69 0.49 -10.34
C LYS A 243 15.60 0.05 -9.36
N LYS A 244 15.49 0.71 -8.20
CA LYS A 244 14.47 0.40 -7.19
C LYS A 244 13.07 0.69 -7.72
N ASN A 245 12.84 1.85 -8.32
CA ASN A 245 11.55 2.22 -8.89
C ASN A 245 11.12 1.30 -10.05
N TYR A 246 12.09 0.81 -10.83
CA TYR A 246 11.86 -0.14 -11.92
C TYR A 246 11.47 -1.54 -11.38
N ILE A 247 12.10 -2.00 -10.29
CA ILE A 247 11.94 -3.37 -9.79
C ILE A 247 10.80 -3.52 -8.78
N ASN A 248 10.50 -2.47 -8.00
CA ASN A 248 9.48 -2.51 -6.95
C ASN A 248 8.11 -3.00 -7.48
N PRO A 249 7.56 -2.46 -8.59
CA PRO A 249 6.27 -2.93 -9.10
C PRO A 249 6.27 -4.42 -9.45
N ILE A 250 7.40 -4.96 -9.94
CA ILE A 250 7.56 -6.39 -10.25
C ILE A 250 7.57 -7.20 -8.95
N ASN A 251 8.32 -6.75 -7.94
CA ASN A 251 8.38 -7.40 -6.64
C ASN A 251 7.02 -7.45 -5.95
N ASP A 252 6.30 -6.33 -5.96
CA ASP A 252 4.99 -6.23 -5.34
C ASP A 252 4.02 -7.18 -6.04
N ARG A 253 4.09 -7.26 -7.38
CA ARG A 253 3.24 -8.18 -8.17
C ARG A 253 3.53 -9.66 -7.89
N VAL A 254 4.79 -10.05 -7.76
CA VAL A 254 5.17 -11.42 -7.37
C VAL A 254 4.58 -11.79 -6.01
N GLY A 255 4.64 -10.88 -5.03
CA GLY A 255 4.04 -11.11 -3.71
C GLY A 255 2.52 -11.29 -3.80
N LEU A 256 1.84 -10.48 -4.62
CA LEU A 256 0.39 -10.59 -4.81
C LEU A 256 -0.02 -11.95 -5.41
N PHE A 257 0.64 -12.39 -6.47
CA PHE A 257 0.25 -13.62 -7.15
C PHE A 257 0.66 -14.89 -6.40
N ALA A 258 1.83 -14.90 -5.75
CA ALA A 258 2.20 -16.02 -4.89
C ALA A 258 1.17 -16.22 -3.77
N ASN A 259 0.70 -15.13 -3.14
CA ASN A 259 -0.34 -15.19 -2.13
C ASN A 259 -1.71 -15.63 -2.69
N ALA A 260 -2.09 -15.17 -3.88
CA ALA A 260 -3.36 -15.53 -4.51
C ALA A 260 -3.48 -17.03 -4.82
N GLU A 261 -2.37 -17.65 -5.25
CA GLU A 261 -2.30 -19.08 -5.55
C GLU A 261 -1.85 -19.93 -4.34
N ASN A 262 -1.79 -19.33 -3.14
CA ASN A 262 -1.37 -19.99 -1.90
C ASN A 262 0.01 -20.69 -2.03
N LEU A 263 0.92 -20.04 -2.75
CA LEU A 263 2.32 -20.43 -2.93
C LEU A 263 3.20 -19.71 -1.91
N ASP A 264 4.30 -20.36 -1.51
CA ASP A 264 5.37 -19.67 -0.79
C ASP A 264 5.89 -18.50 -1.64
N ILE A 265 6.08 -17.34 -1.01
CA ILE A 265 6.61 -16.15 -1.69
C ILE A 265 8.01 -16.47 -2.21
N PRO A 266 8.23 -16.44 -3.54
CA PRO A 266 9.51 -16.88 -4.09
C PRO A 266 10.60 -15.83 -3.89
N THR A 267 11.85 -16.29 -3.88
CA THR A 267 13.00 -15.40 -3.95
C THR A 267 13.07 -14.78 -5.34
N ILE A 268 13.05 -13.45 -5.41
CA ILE A 268 13.17 -12.71 -6.65
C ILE A 268 14.64 -12.53 -6.99
N GLN A 269 14.98 -12.79 -8.24
CA GLN A 269 16.29 -12.50 -8.80
C GLN A 269 16.12 -11.71 -10.10
N VAL A 270 16.72 -10.53 -10.16
CA VAL A 270 16.70 -9.68 -11.35
C VAL A 270 18.11 -9.61 -11.91
N LYS A 271 18.29 -10.04 -13.15
CA LYS A 271 19.55 -9.97 -13.89
C LYS A 271 19.35 -9.35 -15.26
N THR A 272 20.37 -8.76 -15.83
CA THR A 272 20.32 -8.29 -17.22
C THR A 272 20.48 -9.45 -18.21
N GLN A 273 20.24 -9.18 -19.49
CA GLN A 273 20.48 -10.13 -20.58
C GLN A 273 21.92 -10.69 -20.61
N ASN A 274 22.91 -9.88 -20.22
CA ASN A 274 24.32 -10.33 -20.09
C ASN A 274 24.65 -11.02 -18.74
N GLY A 275 23.67 -11.23 -17.86
CA GLY A 275 23.85 -11.91 -16.58
C GLY A 275 24.28 -11.03 -15.40
N THR A 276 24.40 -9.71 -15.58
CA THR A 276 24.72 -8.78 -14.48
C THR A 276 23.57 -8.75 -13.47
N LYS A 277 23.86 -8.97 -12.18
CA LYS A 277 22.86 -8.97 -11.12
C LYS A 277 22.40 -7.53 -10.82
N ILE A 278 21.09 -7.30 -10.84
CA ILE A 278 20.48 -5.97 -10.60
C ILE A 278 19.81 -5.91 -9.23
N ALA A 279 19.04 -6.92 -8.87
CA ALA A 279 18.42 -6.98 -7.54
C ALA A 279 18.14 -8.41 -7.10
N ARG A 280 17.92 -8.56 -5.80
CA ARG A 280 17.47 -9.80 -5.17
C ARG A 280 16.52 -9.49 -4.01
N SER A 281 15.43 -10.26 -3.86
CA SER A 281 14.64 -10.17 -2.63
C SER A 281 15.37 -10.82 -1.46
N GLY A 282 15.32 -10.17 -0.31
CA GLY A 282 15.78 -10.72 0.96
C GLY A 282 14.69 -10.63 2.02
N ILE A 283 15.00 -11.13 3.21
CA ILE A 283 14.09 -11.13 4.38
C ILE A 283 13.57 -9.72 4.73
N LEU A 284 14.34 -8.68 4.39
CA LEU A 284 14.02 -7.27 4.67
C LEU A 284 13.61 -6.50 3.41
N GLY A 285 13.07 -7.18 2.39
CA GLY A 285 12.63 -6.59 1.12
C GLY A 285 13.68 -6.67 0.00
N VAL A 286 13.46 -5.91 -1.08
CA VAL A 286 14.31 -5.92 -2.28
C VAL A 286 15.64 -5.22 -2.03
N LYS A 287 16.74 -5.95 -2.20
CA LYS A 287 18.10 -5.40 -2.23
C LYS A 287 18.52 -5.18 -3.67
N VAL A 288 18.78 -3.92 -4.01
CA VAL A 288 19.30 -3.50 -5.33
C VAL A 288 20.83 -3.42 -5.26
N TYR A 289 21.51 -3.99 -6.24
CA TYR A 289 22.96 -3.92 -6.39
C TYR A 289 23.39 -2.56 -6.96
N ARG A 290 24.59 -2.11 -6.58
CA ARG A 290 25.18 -0.87 -7.13
C ARG A 290 25.58 -1.09 -8.58
#